data_AF-A0A2V7XW05-F1
#
_entry.id   AF-A0A2V7XW05-F1
#
_cell.length_a   1.000
_cell.length_b   1.000
_cell.length_c   1.000
_cell.angle_alpha   90.00
_cell.angle_beta   90.00
_cell.angle_gamma   90.00
#
_symmetry.space_group_name_H-M   'P 1'
#
loop_
_entity.id
_entity.type
_entity.pdbx_description
1 polymer ?
#
loop_
_entity_poly.entity_id
_entity_poly.type
_entity_poly.pdbx_seq_one_letter_code
_entity_poly.pdbx_strand_id
1 'polypeptide(L)'
;MTAGLGRFLILASVFVSAAGSMIAFSAGRKNAADGLRVAQRFAYGFAVLMALATLVMEYALLSHDFSVGYVAHVGSREVPTWVTIVSLWSSLEGSILFWGLVLGAYIAGATWLTRDRYPEYMPYA
;
A
#
# COMPACT_ATOMS: atom_id res chain seq x y z
N MET A 1 -12.41 4.50 16.44
CA MET A 1 -11.28 3.51 16.56
C MET A 1 -10.64 3.21 15.22
N THR A 2 -11.44 3.05 14.17
CA THR A 2 -11.05 2.95 12.75
C THR A 2 -10.03 4.02 12.30
N ALA A 3 -10.22 5.29 12.70
CA ALA A 3 -9.32 6.39 12.38
C ALA A 3 -7.87 6.19 12.89
N GLY A 4 -7.72 5.68 14.13
CA GLY A 4 -6.41 5.40 14.72
C GLY A 4 -5.70 4.24 14.02
N LEU A 5 -6.46 3.21 13.66
CA LEU A 5 -5.98 2.06 12.88
C LEU A 5 -5.53 2.48 11.46
N GLY A 6 -6.34 3.27 10.76
CA GLY A 6 -5.99 3.78 9.43
C GLY A 6 -4.72 4.62 9.46
N ARG A 7 -4.59 5.54 10.42
CA ARG A 7 -3.36 6.35 10.59
C ARG A 7 -2.14 5.48 10.89
N PHE A 8 -2.27 4.48 11.75
CA PHE A 8 -1.19 3.54 12.04
C PHE A 8 -0.75 2.77 10.78
N LEU A 9 -1.70 2.26 10.00
CA LEU A 9 -1.42 1.51 8.76
C LEU A 9 -0.68 2.37 7.72
N ILE A 10 -1.07 3.63 7.56
CA ILE A 10 -0.40 4.57 6.65
C ILE A 10 1.03 4.89 7.14
N LEU A 11 1.21 5.16 8.44
CA LEU A 11 2.54 5.42 8.98
C LEU A 11 3.45 4.19 8.88
N ALA A 12 2.90 3.00 9.11
CA ALA A 12 3.61 1.75 8.94
C ALA A 12 3.99 1.52 7.46
N SER A 13 3.12 1.82 6.50
CA SER A 13 3.43 1.67 5.07
C SER A 13 4.55 2.62 4.63
N VAL A 14 4.56 3.86 5.11
CA VAL A 14 5.65 4.83 4.86
C VAL A 14 6.96 4.35 5.48
N PHE A 15 6.94 3.83 6.70
CA PHE A 15 8.14 3.31 7.34
C PHE A 15 8.71 2.09 6.58
N VAL A 16 7.84 1.15 6.19
CA VAL A 16 8.22 -0.05 5.45
C VAL A 16 8.74 0.28 4.06
N SER A 17 8.15 1.26 3.36
CA SER A 17 8.63 1.68 2.04
C SER A 17 9.98 2.41 2.12
N ALA A 18 10.18 3.28 3.12
CA ALA A 18 11.45 3.96 3.34
C ALA A 18 12.57 2.96 3.70
N ALA A 19 12.31 2.05 4.64
CA ALA A 19 13.26 1.01 5.03
C ALA A 19 13.56 0.06 3.85
N GLY A 20 12.52 -0.37 3.13
CA GLY A 20 12.65 -1.22 1.95
C GLY A 20 13.47 -0.57 0.83
N SER A 21 13.28 0.74 0.60
CA SER A 21 14.05 1.50 -0.38
C SER A 21 15.54 1.60 -0.01
N MET A 22 15.86 1.86 1.26
CA MET A 22 17.25 1.90 1.73
C MET A 22 17.94 0.53 1.64
N ILE A 23 17.21 -0.55 1.97
CA ILE A 23 17.71 -1.92 1.85
C ILE A 23 17.92 -2.28 0.38
N ALA A 24 16.95 -1.96 -0.51
CA ALA A 24 17.09 -2.19 -1.94
C ALA A 24 18.29 -1.46 -2.54
N PHE A 25 18.47 -0.18 -2.18
CA PHE A 25 19.59 0.64 -2.66
C PHE A 25 20.95 0.11 -2.17
N SER A 26 21.05 -0.24 -0.88
CA SER A 26 22.28 -0.78 -0.31
C SER A 26 22.61 -2.20 -0.81
N ALA A 27 21.59 -3.04 -1.02
CA ALA A 27 21.74 -4.39 -1.58
C ALA A 27 22.13 -4.36 -3.05
N GLY A 28 21.55 -3.45 -3.84
CA GLY A 28 21.93 -3.21 -5.23
C GLY A 28 23.36 -2.69 -5.37
N ARG A 29 23.82 -1.84 -4.45
CA ARG A 29 25.22 -1.39 -4.41
C ARG A 29 26.22 -2.49 -4.03
N LYS A 30 25.80 -3.49 -3.26
CA LYS A 30 26.67 -4.56 -2.74
C LYS A 30 26.53 -5.90 -3.51
N ASN A 31 25.66 -5.97 -4.52
CA ASN A 31 25.27 -7.22 -5.21
C ASN A 31 24.95 -8.37 -4.21
N ALA A 32 24.34 -8.02 -3.08
CA ALA A 32 24.04 -9.01 -2.04
C ALA A 32 22.67 -9.63 -2.32
N ALA A 33 22.66 -10.87 -2.84
CA ALA A 33 21.44 -11.61 -3.15
C ALA A 33 20.48 -11.71 -1.96
N ASP A 34 21.01 -11.88 -0.74
CA ASP A 34 20.21 -11.92 0.49
C ASP A 34 19.57 -10.56 0.82
N GLY A 35 20.27 -9.45 0.55
CA GLY A 35 19.72 -8.11 0.74
C GLY A 35 18.57 -7.80 -0.22
N LEU A 36 18.65 -8.32 -1.46
CA LEU A 36 17.57 -8.20 -2.44
C LEU A 36 16.34 -9.01 -2.02
N ARG A 37 16.51 -10.24 -1.50
CA ARG A 37 15.39 -11.04 -0.94
C ARG A 37 14.69 -10.34 0.21
N VAL A 38 15.45 -9.65 1.07
CA VAL A 38 14.88 -8.84 2.16
C VAL A 38 14.11 -7.65 1.58
N ALA A 39 14.68 -6.90 0.64
CA ALA A 39 13.98 -5.80 -0.03
C ALA A 39 12.65 -6.23 -0.69
N GLN A 40 12.63 -7.41 -1.32
CA GLN A 40 11.43 -8.00 -1.89
C GLN A 40 10.35 -8.28 -0.84
N ARG A 41 10.73 -8.79 0.34
CA ARG A 41 9.78 -8.99 1.46
C ARG A 41 9.20 -7.68 1.96
N PHE A 42 10.00 -6.63 2.03
CA PHE A 42 9.53 -5.28 2.39
C PHE A 42 8.55 -4.72 1.34
N ALA A 43 8.80 -4.97 0.05
CA ALA A 43 7.88 -4.61 -1.02
C ALA A 43 6.51 -5.30 -0.90
N TYR A 44 6.48 -6.61 -0.61
CA TYR A 44 5.22 -7.31 -0.31
C TYR A 44 4.55 -6.76 0.96
N GLY A 45 5.33 -6.45 1.99
CA GLY A 45 4.82 -5.83 3.23
C GLY A 45 4.14 -4.48 2.98
N PHE A 46 4.74 -3.64 2.13
CA PHE A 46 4.13 -2.37 1.70
C PHE A 46 2.80 -2.60 0.97
N ALA A 47 2.74 -3.55 0.04
CA ALA A 47 1.52 -3.86 -0.69
C ALA A 47 0.38 -4.32 0.23
N VAL A 48 0.68 -5.20 1.19
CA VAL A 48 -0.30 -5.69 2.18
C VAL A 48 -0.77 -4.55 3.09
N LEU A 49 0.14 -3.71 3.59
CA LEU A 49 -0.22 -2.58 4.44
C LEU A 49 -1.09 -1.56 3.71
N MET A 50 -0.79 -1.27 2.44
CA MET A 50 -1.63 -0.40 1.61
C MET A 50 -3.00 -1.01 1.34
N ALA A 51 -3.08 -2.31 1.06
CA ALA A 51 -4.37 -2.99 0.89
C ALA A 51 -5.23 -2.94 2.16
N LEU A 52 -4.62 -3.21 3.33
CA LEU A 52 -5.31 -3.10 4.61
C LEU A 52 -5.74 -1.66 4.91
N ALA A 53 -4.89 -0.66 4.62
CA ALA A 53 -5.24 0.75 4.81
C ALA A 53 -6.44 1.16 3.95
N THR A 54 -6.47 0.75 2.67
CA THR A 54 -7.59 1.01 1.76
C THR A 54 -8.87 0.33 2.24
N LEU A 55 -8.80 -0.95 2.63
CA LEU A 55 -9.96 -1.69 3.15
C LEU A 55 -10.52 -1.08 4.46
N VAL A 56 -9.64 -0.64 5.37
CA VAL A 56 -10.06 0.02 6.60
C VAL A 56 -10.74 1.36 6.31
N MET A 57 -10.24 2.12 5.33
CA MET A 57 -10.86 3.38 4.92
C MET A 57 -12.24 3.13 4.27
N GLU A 58 -12.34 2.14 3.39
CA GLU A 58 -13.60 1.78 2.73
C GLU A 58 -14.64 1.24 3.72
N TYR A 59 -14.20 0.44 4.70
CA TYR A 59 -15.03 0.01 5.82
C TYR A 59 -15.52 1.20 6.66
N ALA A 60 -14.64 2.15 6.99
CA ALA A 60 -15.01 3.36 7.74
C ALA A 60 -16.03 4.24 6.98
N LEU A 61 -15.91 4.29 5.65
CA LEU A 61 -16.83 4.97 4.75
C LEU A 61 -18.23 4.32 4.76
N LEU A 62 -18.28 2.99 4.63
CA LEU A 62 -19.52 2.22 4.65
C LEU A 62 -20.19 2.21 6.04
N SER A 63 -19.40 2.19 7.11
CA SER A 63 -19.91 2.27 8.48
C SER A 63 -20.33 3.68 8.90
N HIS A 64 -20.20 4.68 8.01
CA HIS A 64 -20.50 6.09 8.28
C HIS A 64 -19.84 6.58 9.58
N ASP A 65 -18.57 6.20 9.80
CA ASP A 65 -17.84 6.60 11.00
C ASP A 65 -17.40 8.07 10.89
N PHE A 66 -18.27 8.99 11.32
CA PHE A 66 -18.04 10.44 11.34
C PHE A 66 -16.86 10.87 12.22
N SER A 67 -16.21 9.94 12.94
CA SER A 67 -14.92 10.19 13.58
C SER A 67 -13.80 10.45 12.57
N VAL A 68 -13.97 10.07 11.30
CA VAL A 68 -13.02 10.33 10.22
C VAL A 68 -13.44 11.60 9.50
N GLY A 69 -12.58 12.62 9.48
CA GLY A 69 -12.88 13.92 8.83
C GLY A 69 -13.32 13.77 7.37
N TYR A 70 -12.78 12.79 6.66
CA TYR A 70 -13.18 12.43 5.30
C TYR A 70 -14.65 11.98 5.20
N VAL A 71 -15.12 11.12 6.11
CA VAL A 71 -16.52 10.65 6.16
C VAL A 71 -17.46 11.79 6.50
N ALA A 72 -17.04 12.70 7.39
CA ALA A 72 -17.83 13.89 7.72
C ALA A 72 -17.92 14.89 6.56
N HIS A 73 -16.92 14.92 5.67
CA HIS A 73 -16.89 15.84 4.53
C HIS A 73 -17.59 15.31 3.27
N VAL A 74 -17.57 13.98 3.05
CA VAL A 74 -18.06 13.32 1.83
C VAL A 74 -19.32 12.48 2.07
N GLY A 75 -19.57 12.05 3.31
CA GLY A 75 -20.68 11.18 3.67
C GLY A 75 -22.00 11.92 3.76
N SER A 76 -22.86 11.77 2.76
CA SER A 76 -24.30 12.01 2.89
C SER A 76 -25.02 10.67 3.02
N ARG A 77 -25.88 10.52 4.04
CA ARG A 77 -26.64 9.26 4.27
C ARG A 77 -27.65 8.94 3.16
N GLU A 78 -27.79 9.83 2.18
CA GLU A 78 -28.76 9.73 1.08
C GLU A 78 -28.16 9.19 -0.24
N VAL A 79 -26.83 8.99 -0.33
CA VAL A 79 -26.21 8.47 -1.56
C VAL A 79 -26.21 6.94 -1.59
N PRO A 80 -26.47 6.32 -2.77
CA PRO A 80 -26.36 4.87 -2.93
C PRO A 80 -24.98 4.34 -2.54
N THR A 81 -24.93 3.14 -1.94
CA THR A 81 -23.68 2.53 -1.44
C THR A 81 -22.57 2.43 -2.48
N TRP A 82 -22.91 2.23 -3.76
CA TRP A 82 -21.93 2.22 -4.85
C TRP A 82 -21.29 3.60 -5.08
N VAL A 83 -22.05 4.69 -4.90
CA VAL A 83 -21.53 6.07 -4.99
C VAL A 83 -20.58 6.33 -3.82
N THR A 84 -20.91 5.86 -2.63
CA THR A 84 -20.05 5.96 -1.45
C THR A 84 -18.71 5.26 -1.69
N ILE A 85 -18.73 4.03 -2.21
CA ILE A 85 -17.50 3.30 -2.57
C ILE A 85 -16.67 4.10 -3.59
N VAL A 86 -17.29 4.56 -4.66
CA VAL A 86 -16.60 5.32 -5.73
C VAL A 86 -16.08 6.67 -5.24
N SER A 87 -16.73 7.27 -4.25
CA SER A 87 -16.31 8.53 -3.66
C SER A 87 -14.91 8.46 -3.03
N LEU A 88 -14.47 7.27 -2.60
CA LEU A 88 -13.16 7.06 -1.99
C LEU A 88 -12.02 7.50 -2.91
N TRP A 89 -12.05 7.09 -4.18
CA TRP A 89 -11.01 7.49 -5.15
C TRP A 89 -11.34 8.78 -5.90
N SER A 90 -12.55 9.32 -5.75
CA SER A 90 -12.95 10.61 -6.32
C SER A 90 -12.35 11.81 -5.57
N SER A 91 -11.98 11.64 -4.30
CA SER A 91 -11.33 12.68 -3.49
C SER A 91 -9.81 12.57 -3.48
N LEU A 92 -9.14 13.69 -3.21
CA LEU A 92 -7.69 13.76 -3.13
C LEU A 92 -7.11 12.78 -2.10
N GLU A 93 -7.67 12.72 -0.89
CA GLU A 93 -7.11 11.88 0.19
C GLU A 93 -7.22 10.39 -0.11
N GLY A 94 -8.38 9.93 -0.60
CA GLY A 94 -8.55 8.52 -0.93
C GLY A 94 -7.92 8.13 -2.27
N SER A 95 -7.70 9.07 -3.19
CA SER A 95 -6.92 8.81 -4.41
C SER A 95 -5.48 8.37 -4.10
N ILE A 96 -4.85 8.92 -3.05
CA ILE A 96 -3.48 8.53 -2.63
C ILE A 96 -3.47 7.09 -2.11
N LEU A 97 -4.49 6.70 -1.36
CA LEU A 97 -4.66 5.31 -0.90
C LEU A 97 -4.85 4.35 -2.08
N PHE A 98 -5.70 4.73 -3.03
CA PHE A 98 -5.95 3.94 -4.25
C PHE A 98 -4.68 3.79 -5.09
N TRP A 99 -3.99 4.89 -5.41
CA TRP A 99 -2.74 4.85 -6.17
C TRP A 99 -1.63 4.12 -5.44
N GLY A 100 -1.53 4.25 -4.12
CA GLY A 100 -0.58 3.48 -3.32
C GLY A 100 -0.87 1.97 -3.33
N LEU A 101 -2.14 1.57 -3.36
CA LEU A 101 -2.55 0.17 -3.56
C LEU A 101 -2.16 -0.32 -4.96
N VAL A 102 -2.44 0.46 -6.01
CA VAL A 102 -2.07 0.11 -7.40
C VAL A 102 -0.56 -0.05 -7.52
N LEU A 103 0.22 0.87 -6.95
CA LEU A 103 1.68 0.79 -6.94
C LEU A 103 2.18 -0.41 -6.13
N GLY A 104 1.60 -0.68 -4.96
CA GLY A 104 1.94 -1.85 -4.15
C GLY A 104 1.66 -3.15 -4.90
N ALA A 105 0.51 -3.26 -5.56
CA ALA A 105 0.15 -4.41 -6.39
C ALA A 105 1.09 -4.56 -7.61
N TYR A 106 1.44 -3.46 -8.26
CA TYR A 106 2.39 -3.47 -9.37
C TYR A 106 3.78 -3.93 -8.92
N ILE A 107 4.29 -3.41 -7.80
CA ILE A 107 5.60 -3.80 -7.26
C ILE A 107 5.57 -5.28 -6.84
N ALA A 108 4.51 -5.74 -6.18
CA ALA A 108 4.33 -7.14 -5.81
C ALA A 108 4.28 -8.05 -7.05
N GLY A 109 3.54 -7.64 -8.09
CA GLY A 109 3.46 -8.35 -9.36
C GLY A 109 4.80 -8.39 -10.08
N ALA A 110 5.48 -7.25 -10.21
CA ALA A 110 6.81 -7.18 -10.81
C ALA A 110 7.82 -8.06 -10.06
N THR A 111 7.80 -8.03 -8.72
CA THR A 111 8.65 -8.89 -7.89
C THR A 111 8.33 -10.37 -8.09
N TRP A 112 7.05 -10.73 -8.20
CA TRP A 112 6.62 -12.11 -8.43
C TRP A 112 6.99 -12.60 -9.84
N LEU A 113 6.82 -11.79 -10.88
CA LEU A 113 7.21 -12.14 -12.25
C LEU A 113 8.73 -12.23 -12.44
N THR A 114 9.51 -11.43 -11.72
CA THR A 114 10.98 -11.38 -11.86
C THR A 114 11.68 -12.42 -10.98
N ARG A 115 10.96 -13.04 -10.04
CA ARG A 115 11.45 -14.07 -9.11
C ARG A 115 12.16 -15.24 -9.81
N ASP A 116 11.62 -15.70 -10.93
CA ASP A 116 12.06 -16.96 -11.58
C ASP A 116 12.70 -16.76 -12.97
N ARG A 117 12.76 -15.51 -13.48
CA ARG A 117 12.97 -15.27 -14.93
C ARG A 117 14.40 -14.94 -15.35
N TYR A 118 15.34 -14.74 -14.43
CA TYR A 118 16.74 -14.42 -14.76
C TYR A 118 17.81 -15.09 -13.86
N PRO A 119 17.86 -16.43 -13.71
CA PRO A 119 19.03 -17.08 -13.09
C PRO A 119 20.31 -16.85 -13.91
N GLU A 120 20.20 -16.80 -15.25
CA GLU A 120 21.36 -16.81 -16.16
C GLU A 120 22.01 -15.43 -16.39
N TYR A 121 21.33 -14.32 -16.06
CA TYR A 121 21.92 -12.97 -16.08
C TYR A 121 22.35 -12.47 -14.70
N MET A 122 22.28 -13.34 -13.69
CA MET A 122 22.80 -13.09 -12.34
C MET A 122 23.98 -14.02 -12.04
N PRO A 123 25.19 -13.76 -12.59
CA PRO A 123 26.40 -14.50 -12.22
C PRO A 123 26.95 -14.13 -10.82
N TYR A 124 26.08 -13.71 -9.89
CA TYR A 124 26.44 -13.32 -8.52
C TYR A 124 25.26 -13.58 -7.55
N ALA A 125 24.76 -14.80 -7.52
CA ALA A 125 23.92 -15.31 -6.43
C ALA A 125 24.78 -16.12 -5.44
#